data_AF-A0A9D6HUN6-F1
#
_entry.id   AF-A0A9D6HUN6-F1
#
_cell.length_a   1.000
_cell.length_b   1.000
_cell.length_c   1.000
_cell.angle_alpha   90.00
_cell.angle_beta   90.00
_cell.angle_gamma   90.00
#
_symmetry.space_group_name_H-M   'P 1'
#
loop_
_entity.id
_entity.type
_entity.pdbx_description
1 polymer ?
#
loop_
_entity_poly.entity_id
_entity_poly.type
_entity_poly.pdbx_seq_one_letter_code
_entity_poly.pdbx_strand_id
1 'polypeptide(L)'
;MKNNGTAPAVIGVTKSEGRRILWCRWTGRNLESGQTVVLKTLGGLEIARVEKTEAPTFSEFIPNEEILRVATPEDLAVWAVQRAKGEAACRVAQQAADGMGIPLQMKKAFHSLDNSRITFFFTVEWNADAVELSRKLAFHYGKPVELRLMTPKKALAQTFGCGCSGCCGNGSKGAGNSICSPFS
;
A
#
# COMPACT_ATOMS: atom_id res chain seq x y z
N MET A 1 17.79 -11.92 -36.02
CA MET A 1 16.80 -11.23 -35.17
C MET A 1 17.47 -10.95 -33.83
N LYS A 2 17.85 -9.69 -33.56
CA LYS A 2 18.59 -9.34 -32.34
C LYS A 2 17.58 -9.25 -31.18
N ASN A 3 17.67 -10.19 -30.25
CA ASN A 3 17.00 -10.12 -28.96
C ASN A 3 17.57 -8.90 -28.21
N ASN A 4 16.85 -7.78 -28.23
CA ASN A 4 17.11 -6.67 -27.32
C ASN A 4 16.61 -7.10 -25.94
N GLY A 5 17.40 -7.94 -25.26
CA GLY A 5 17.25 -8.19 -23.85
C GLY A 5 17.57 -6.90 -23.11
N THR A 6 16.54 -6.12 -22.79
CA THR A 6 16.67 -4.98 -21.89
C THR A 6 17.18 -5.51 -20.56
N ALA A 7 18.32 -4.98 -20.10
CA ALA A 7 18.87 -5.35 -18.79
C ALA A 7 17.82 -5.08 -17.70
N PRO A 8 17.70 -5.94 -16.68
CA PRO A 8 16.74 -5.74 -15.61
C PRO A 8 17.06 -4.42 -14.91
N ALA A 9 16.13 -3.47 -15.00
CA ALA A 9 16.22 -2.18 -14.33
C ALA A 9 15.65 -2.29 -12.92
N VAL A 10 16.21 -1.54 -11.98
CA VAL A 10 15.65 -1.37 -10.64
C VAL A 10 14.97 -0.01 -10.60
N ILE A 11 13.66 -0.03 -10.43
CA ILE A 11 12.80 1.15 -10.49
C ILE A 11 12.22 1.41 -9.10
N GLY A 12 12.31 2.65 -8.64
CA GLY A 12 11.70 3.09 -7.40
C GLY A 12 10.25 3.47 -7.62
N VAL A 13 9.33 2.76 -6.96
CA VAL A 13 7.89 2.98 -7.07
C VAL A 13 7.27 3.24 -5.69
N THR A 14 6.24 4.07 -5.63
CA THR A 14 5.44 4.28 -4.43
C THR A 14 4.06 3.66 -4.64
N LYS A 15 3.69 2.71 -3.79
CA LYS A 15 2.34 2.14 -3.78
C LYS A 15 1.33 3.26 -3.57
N SER A 16 0.19 3.24 -4.26
CA SER A 16 -0.83 4.29 -4.18
C SER A 16 -1.31 4.60 -2.75
N GLU A 17 -1.13 3.64 -1.84
CA GLU A 17 -1.64 3.69 -0.47
C GLU A 17 -0.52 3.76 0.58
N GLY A 18 0.73 3.80 0.11
CA GLY A 18 1.93 3.91 0.93
C GLY A 18 2.65 5.25 0.70
N ARG A 19 3.66 5.51 1.52
CA ARG A 19 4.55 6.69 1.38
C ARG A 19 6.02 6.32 1.25
N ARG A 20 6.33 5.04 1.07
CA ARG A 20 7.70 4.52 0.98
C ARG A 20 7.97 4.09 -0.45
N ILE A 21 9.12 4.50 -0.97
CA ILE A 21 9.65 4.01 -2.22
C ILE A 21 10.05 2.55 -2.01
N LEU A 22 9.48 1.68 -2.82
CA LEU A 22 9.87 0.30 -2.97
C LEU A 22 10.70 0.19 -4.24
N TRP A 23 11.82 -0.51 -4.14
CA TRP A 23 12.66 -0.79 -5.29
C TRP A 23 12.18 -2.11 -5.90
N CYS A 24 11.72 -2.05 -7.15
CA CYS A 24 11.14 -3.18 -7.85
C CYS A 24 11.98 -3.52 -9.08
N ARG A 25 12.02 -4.82 -9.41
CA ARG A 25 12.63 -5.30 -10.64
C ARG A 25 11.71 -4.99 -11.82
N TRP A 26 12.29 -4.55 -12.93
CA TRP A 26 11.58 -4.33 -14.19
C TRP A 26 12.37 -4.86 -15.38
N THR A 27 11.71 -5.62 -16.25
CA THR A 27 12.31 -6.24 -17.44
C THR A 27 11.73 -5.71 -18.76
N GLY A 28 10.80 -4.75 -18.69
CA GLY A 28 10.16 -4.18 -19.86
C GLY A 28 10.85 -2.92 -20.39
N ARG A 29 10.12 -2.15 -21.20
CA ARG A 29 10.61 -0.93 -21.86
C ARG A 29 10.84 0.21 -20.87
N ASN A 30 11.45 1.30 -21.33
CA ASN A 30 11.71 2.46 -20.49
C ASN A 30 10.42 2.97 -19.83
N LEU A 31 10.44 3.09 -18.49
CA LEU A 31 9.36 3.69 -17.71
C LEU A 31 9.72 5.14 -17.42
N GLU A 32 8.70 5.99 -17.35
CA GLU A 32 8.86 7.40 -17.02
C GLU A 32 8.40 7.66 -15.59
N SER A 33 9.04 8.63 -14.92
CA SER A 33 8.57 9.10 -13.62
C SER A 33 7.14 9.63 -13.74
N GLY A 34 6.32 9.34 -12.75
CA GLY A 34 4.90 9.68 -12.72
C GLY A 34 3.97 8.62 -13.33
N GLN A 35 4.47 7.65 -14.10
CA GLN A 35 3.65 6.58 -14.68
C GLN A 35 3.07 5.65 -13.61
N THR A 36 1.86 5.16 -13.85
CA THR A 36 1.22 4.17 -12.97
C THR A 36 1.48 2.76 -13.51
N VAL A 37 1.89 1.86 -12.63
CA VAL A 37 2.31 0.49 -12.96
C VAL A 37 1.63 -0.52 -12.07
N VAL A 38 1.49 -1.74 -12.59
CA VAL A 38 1.01 -2.90 -11.83
C VAL A 38 2.21 -3.66 -11.28
N LEU A 39 2.24 -3.84 -9.96
CA LEU A 39 3.24 -4.60 -9.23
C LEU A 39 2.74 -6.00 -8.91
N LYS A 40 3.64 -6.97 -8.99
CA LYS A 40 3.48 -8.29 -8.37
C LYS A 40 4.19 -8.29 -7.03
N THR A 41 3.43 -8.50 -5.97
CA THR A 41 3.93 -8.60 -4.60
C THR A 41 3.53 -9.96 -4.00
N LEU A 42 4.08 -10.31 -2.84
CA LEU A 42 3.63 -11.49 -2.07
C LEU A 42 2.14 -11.40 -1.65
N GLY A 43 1.57 -10.19 -1.63
CA GLY A 43 0.17 -9.93 -1.29
C GLY A 43 -0.78 -9.95 -2.49
N GLY A 44 -0.28 -10.22 -3.70
CA GLY A 44 -1.04 -10.17 -4.95
C GLY A 44 -0.64 -9.01 -5.86
N LEU A 45 -1.51 -8.70 -6.81
CA LEU A 45 -1.31 -7.57 -7.72
C LEU A 45 -1.71 -6.26 -7.04
N GLU A 46 -0.88 -5.23 -7.19
CA GLU A 46 -1.11 -3.91 -6.61
C GLU A 46 -0.78 -2.79 -7.61
N ILE A 47 -1.29 -1.58 -7.37
CA ILE A 47 -0.97 -0.40 -8.18
C ILE A 47 0.07 0.48 -7.45
N ALA A 48 1.05 0.96 -8.23
CA ALA A 48 2.05 1.90 -7.76
C ALA A 48 2.37 2.96 -8.81
N ARG A 49 2.94 4.08 -8.36
CA ARG A 49 3.45 5.15 -9.21
C ARG A 49 4.97 5.10 -9.27
N VAL A 50 5.54 5.28 -10.45
CA VAL A 50 6.99 5.39 -10.65
C VAL A 50 7.44 6.73 -10.09
N GLU A 51 8.38 6.70 -9.13
CA GLU A 51 9.00 7.92 -8.58
C GLU A 51 10.40 8.10 -9.14
N LYS A 52 11.18 7.02 -9.16
CA LYS A 52 12.59 7.01 -9.57
C LYS A 52 12.83 5.95 -10.63
N THR A 53 13.38 6.37 -11.76
CA THR A 53 13.73 5.49 -12.88
C THR A 53 15.18 5.00 -12.81
N GLU A 54 15.98 5.57 -11.92
CA GLU A 54 17.39 5.23 -11.72
C GLU A 54 17.56 4.39 -10.45
N ALA A 55 18.28 3.28 -10.59
CA ALA A 55 18.65 2.42 -9.49
C ALA A 55 19.64 3.12 -8.56
N PRO A 56 19.52 2.99 -7.23
CA PRO A 56 20.62 3.34 -6.35
C PRO A 56 21.80 2.40 -6.67
N THR A 57 23.03 2.87 -6.52
CA THR A 57 24.28 2.09 -6.67
C THR A 57 24.45 1.02 -5.57
N PHE A 58 23.36 0.43 -5.09
CA PHE A 58 23.37 -0.59 -4.06
C PHE A 58 23.57 -1.95 -4.74
N SER A 59 24.83 -2.39 -4.81
CA SER A 59 25.24 -3.60 -5.53
C SER A 59 24.69 -4.91 -4.98
N GLU A 60 23.89 -4.90 -3.91
CA GLU A 60 23.44 -6.11 -3.19
C GLU A 60 21.93 -6.15 -2.91
N PHE A 61 21.13 -5.17 -3.35
CA PHE A 61 19.69 -5.19 -3.09
C PHE A 61 18.96 -6.00 -4.19
N ILE A 62 18.47 -7.20 -3.84
CA ILE A 62 17.57 -7.97 -4.70
C ILE A 62 16.12 -7.56 -4.39
N PRO A 63 15.38 -6.94 -5.33
CA PRO A 63 13.97 -6.62 -5.15
C PRO A 63 13.12 -7.87 -4.92
N ASN A 64 12.26 -7.86 -3.89
CA ASN A 64 11.26 -8.92 -3.70
C ASN A 64 10.03 -8.73 -4.60
N GLU A 65 9.80 -7.50 -5.05
CA GLU A 65 8.67 -7.11 -5.88
C GLU A 65 9.10 -6.85 -7.34
N GLU A 66 8.18 -7.11 -8.26
CA GLU A 66 8.40 -6.96 -9.70
C GLU A 66 7.30 -6.09 -10.32
N ILE A 67 7.68 -5.18 -11.22
CA ILE A 67 6.74 -4.47 -12.09
C ILE A 67 6.34 -5.42 -13.22
N LEU A 68 5.04 -5.58 -13.47
CA LEU A 68 4.53 -6.44 -14.54
C LEU A 68 4.24 -5.67 -15.82
N ARG A 69 3.64 -4.49 -15.70
CA ARG A 69 3.20 -3.65 -16.83
C ARG A 69 2.86 -2.24 -16.37
N VAL A 70 2.75 -1.33 -17.33
CA VAL A 70 2.04 -0.05 -17.17
C VAL A 70 0.55 -0.35 -16.93
N ALA A 71 -0.06 0.34 -15.97
CA ALA A 71 -1.46 0.14 -15.64
C ALA A 71 -2.36 0.65 -16.77
N THR A 72 -3.35 -0.16 -17.16
CA THR A 72 -4.34 0.25 -18.17
C THR A 72 -5.50 1.02 -17.52
N PRO A 73 -6.35 1.71 -18.31
CA PRO A 73 -7.56 2.34 -17.78
C PRO A 73 -8.48 1.35 -17.05
N GLU A 74 -8.55 0.10 -17.52
CA GLU A 74 -9.31 -0.98 -16.88
C GLU A 74 -8.71 -1.35 -15.52
N ASP A 75 -7.38 -1.44 -15.42
CA ASP A 75 -6.70 -1.69 -14.14
C ASP A 75 -7.05 -0.58 -13.13
N LEU A 76 -7.06 0.69 -13.56
CA LEU A 76 -7.41 1.83 -12.71
C LEU A 76 -8.89 1.82 -12.27
N ALA A 77 -9.80 1.44 -13.18
CA ALA A 77 -11.22 1.31 -12.87
C ALA A 77 -11.45 0.18 -11.84
N VAL A 78 -10.81 -0.98 -12.03
CA VAL A 78 -10.86 -2.08 -11.07
C VAL A 78 -10.30 -1.64 -9.73
N TRP A 79 -9.17 -0.93 -9.72
CA TRP A 79 -8.56 -0.42 -8.50
C TRP A 79 -9.50 0.50 -7.70
N ALA A 80 -10.20 1.41 -8.37
CA ALA A 80 -11.18 2.28 -7.71
C ALA A 80 -12.29 1.47 -7.03
N VAL A 81 -12.80 0.42 -7.71
CA VAL A 81 -13.81 -0.49 -7.14
C VAL A 81 -13.24 -1.27 -5.95
N GLN A 82 -12.00 -1.78 -6.06
CA GLN A 82 -11.35 -2.51 -4.98
C GLN A 82 -11.10 -1.64 -3.75
N ARG A 83 -10.77 -0.36 -3.94
CA ARG A 83 -10.63 0.61 -2.85
C ARG A 83 -11.95 0.80 -2.10
N ALA A 84 -13.06 0.99 -2.82
CA ALA A 84 -14.38 1.12 -2.20
C ALA A 84 -14.78 -0.15 -1.42
N LYS A 85 -14.48 -1.34 -1.98
CA LYS A 85 -14.69 -2.63 -1.28
C LYS A 85 -13.84 -2.74 -0.02
N GLY A 86 -12.58 -2.31 -0.07
CA GLY A 86 -11.69 -2.27 1.09
C GLY A 86 -12.24 -1.41 2.23
N GLU A 87 -12.76 -0.23 1.93
CA GLU A 87 -13.37 0.65 2.94
C GLU A 87 -14.60 0.01 3.60
N ALA A 88 -15.47 -0.64 2.80
CA ALA A 88 -16.59 -1.40 3.33
C ALA A 88 -16.14 -2.60 4.18
N ALA A 89 -15.12 -3.33 3.71
CA ALA A 89 -14.60 -4.50 4.38
C ALA A 89 -13.99 -4.16 5.74
N CYS A 90 -13.31 -3.01 5.84
CA CYS A 90 -12.73 -2.50 7.07
C CYS A 90 -13.80 -2.31 8.15
N ARG A 91 -14.99 -1.77 7.80
CA ARG A 91 -16.10 -1.59 8.75
C ARG A 91 -16.66 -2.92 9.23
N VAL A 92 -16.87 -3.86 8.31
CA VAL A 92 -17.36 -5.21 8.65
C VAL A 92 -16.36 -5.93 9.56
N ALA A 93 -15.06 -5.81 9.28
CA ALA A 93 -14.01 -6.43 10.08
C ALA A 93 -13.91 -5.84 11.48
N GLN A 94 -14.11 -4.51 11.64
CA GLN A 94 -14.18 -3.89 12.96
C GLN A 94 -15.38 -4.43 13.75
N GLN A 95 -16.57 -4.47 13.16
CA GLN A 95 -17.77 -5.00 13.82
C GLN A 95 -17.61 -6.47 14.23
N ALA A 96 -16.97 -7.27 13.38
CA ALA A 96 -16.67 -8.67 13.70
C ALA A 96 -15.71 -8.80 14.89
N ALA A 97 -14.68 -7.95 14.96
CA ALA A 97 -13.75 -7.92 16.09
C ALA A 97 -14.44 -7.47 17.39
N ASP A 98 -15.25 -6.42 17.33
CA ASP A 98 -16.01 -5.89 18.47
C ASP A 98 -16.97 -6.95 19.02
N GLY A 99 -17.70 -7.64 18.14
CA GLY A 99 -18.63 -8.71 18.53
C GLY A 99 -17.95 -9.96 19.10
N MET A 100 -16.63 -10.10 18.90
CA MET A 100 -15.82 -11.18 19.49
C MET A 100 -15.06 -10.71 20.74
N GLY A 101 -15.17 -9.43 21.12
CA GLY A 101 -14.43 -8.87 22.25
C GLY A 101 -12.92 -8.76 22.03
N ILE A 102 -12.47 -8.73 20.77
CA ILE A 102 -11.05 -8.62 20.44
C ILE A 102 -10.65 -7.14 20.48
N PRO A 103 -9.74 -6.72 21.39
CA PRO A 103 -9.40 -5.31 21.58
C PRO A 103 -8.40 -4.83 20.52
N LEU A 104 -8.90 -4.65 19.30
CA LEU A 104 -8.15 -4.14 18.17
C LEU A 104 -8.88 -2.99 17.47
N GLN A 105 -8.11 -2.19 16.73
CA GLN A 105 -8.64 -1.15 15.86
C GLN A 105 -8.20 -1.41 14.43
N MET A 106 -9.16 -1.71 13.57
CA MET A 106 -8.98 -1.74 12.12
C MET A 106 -8.68 -0.33 11.63
N LYS A 107 -7.61 -0.21 10.83
CA LYS A 107 -7.16 1.05 10.25
C LYS A 107 -7.46 1.10 8.76
N LYS A 108 -7.28 -0.03 8.08
CA LYS A 108 -7.51 -0.12 6.64
C LYS A 108 -7.70 -1.54 6.17
N ALA A 109 -8.38 -1.71 5.05
CA ALA A 109 -8.37 -2.96 4.31
C ALA A 109 -8.13 -2.70 2.82
N PHE A 110 -7.46 -3.64 2.16
CA PHE A 110 -7.17 -3.59 0.73
C PHE A 110 -7.57 -4.88 0.07
N HIS A 111 -8.28 -4.76 -1.04
CA HIS A 111 -8.40 -5.86 -2.00
C HIS A 111 -7.24 -5.76 -2.97
N SER A 112 -6.60 -6.90 -3.26
CA SER A 112 -5.64 -6.96 -4.34
C SER A 112 -6.32 -6.66 -5.69
N LEU A 113 -5.56 -6.17 -6.67
CA LEU A 113 -6.07 -5.78 -7.99
C LEU A 113 -6.69 -6.97 -8.73
N ASP A 114 -6.07 -8.15 -8.60
CA ASP A 114 -6.57 -9.44 -9.09
C ASP A 114 -7.68 -10.05 -8.22
N ASN A 115 -8.07 -9.37 -7.13
CA ASN A 115 -9.10 -9.80 -6.20
C ASN A 115 -8.81 -11.19 -5.59
N SER A 116 -7.55 -11.60 -5.48
CA SER A 116 -7.14 -12.90 -4.95
C SER A 116 -7.02 -12.93 -3.42
N ARG A 117 -6.77 -11.78 -2.78
CA ARG A 117 -6.60 -11.66 -1.32
C ARG A 117 -7.16 -10.34 -0.80
N ILE A 118 -7.54 -10.34 0.47
CA ILE A 118 -7.84 -9.13 1.24
C ILE A 118 -6.83 -8.97 2.36
N THR A 119 -6.20 -7.80 2.46
CA THR A 119 -5.24 -7.49 3.52
C THR A 119 -5.81 -6.43 4.46
N PHE A 120 -5.95 -6.75 5.74
CA PHE A 120 -6.39 -5.82 6.78
C PHE A 120 -5.20 -5.33 7.60
N PHE A 121 -5.16 -4.03 7.84
CA PHE A 121 -4.19 -3.38 8.70
C PHE A 121 -4.89 -2.93 9.98
N PHE A 122 -4.37 -3.37 11.13
CA PHE A 122 -4.96 -3.08 12.42
C PHE A 122 -3.90 -2.73 13.45
N THR A 123 -4.31 -2.07 14.54
CA THR A 123 -3.47 -1.78 15.71
C THR A 123 -4.06 -2.44 16.93
N VAL A 124 -3.22 -2.91 17.84
CA VAL A 124 -3.61 -3.45 19.15
C VAL A 124 -2.74 -2.84 20.25
N GLU A 125 -3.31 -2.70 21.44
CA GLU A 125 -2.57 -2.24 22.62
C GLU A 125 -1.84 -3.39 23.32
N TRP A 126 -2.45 -4.58 23.34
CA TRP A 126 -1.89 -5.81 23.90
C TRP A 126 -2.14 -6.99 22.95
N ASN A 127 -1.51 -8.14 23.22
CA ASN A 127 -1.55 -9.29 22.31
C ASN A 127 -2.98 -9.78 22.06
N ALA A 128 -3.51 -9.52 20.87
CA ALA A 128 -4.84 -9.97 20.47
C ALA A 128 -4.75 -11.27 19.68
N ASP A 129 -5.51 -12.29 20.08
CA ASP A 129 -5.67 -13.50 19.26
C ASP A 129 -6.57 -13.20 18.06
N ALA A 130 -5.93 -12.87 16.94
CA ALA A 130 -6.60 -12.52 15.69
C ALA A 130 -6.82 -13.74 14.78
N VAL A 131 -6.47 -14.96 15.21
CA VAL A 131 -6.57 -16.16 14.37
C VAL A 131 -8.03 -16.48 14.07
N GLU A 132 -8.90 -16.44 15.08
CA GLU A 132 -10.33 -16.71 14.89
C GLU A 132 -10.99 -15.65 13.99
N LEU A 133 -10.66 -14.38 14.21
CA LEU A 133 -11.12 -13.28 13.36
C LEU A 133 -10.70 -13.48 11.90
N SER A 134 -9.45 -13.87 11.64
CA SER A 134 -8.96 -14.12 10.29
C SER A 134 -9.76 -15.23 9.57
N ARG A 135 -10.10 -16.31 10.29
CA ARG A 135 -10.92 -17.42 9.76
C ARG A 135 -12.35 -16.97 9.47
N LYS A 136 -12.96 -16.22 10.38
CA LYS A 136 -14.32 -15.69 10.22
C LYS A 136 -14.42 -14.75 9.01
N LEU A 137 -13.43 -13.87 8.83
CA LEU A 137 -13.37 -12.97 7.67
C LEU A 137 -13.12 -13.76 6.38
N ALA A 138 -12.20 -14.73 6.38
CA ALA A 138 -11.95 -15.57 5.21
C ALA A 138 -13.21 -16.34 4.78
N PHE A 139 -13.98 -16.86 5.74
CA PHE A 139 -15.27 -17.50 5.47
C PHE A 139 -16.29 -16.51 4.90
N HIS A 140 -16.39 -15.30 5.48
CA HIS A 140 -17.33 -14.27 5.02
C HIS A 140 -17.06 -13.80 3.59
N TYR A 141 -15.80 -13.56 3.24
CA TYR A 141 -15.44 -13.07 1.89
C TYR A 141 -15.21 -14.18 0.86
N GLY A 142 -15.13 -15.44 1.30
CA GLY A 142 -14.83 -16.59 0.44
C GLY A 142 -13.42 -16.52 -0.17
N LYS A 143 -12.47 -15.84 0.50
CA LYS A 143 -11.12 -15.55 -0.02
C LYS A 143 -10.08 -15.55 1.09
N PRO A 144 -8.79 -15.81 0.77
CA PRO A 144 -7.71 -15.63 1.71
C PRO A 144 -7.69 -14.21 2.29
N VAL A 145 -7.63 -14.13 3.62
CA VAL A 145 -7.53 -12.89 4.38
C VAL A 145 -6.19 -12.87 5.11
N GLU A 146 -5.47 -11.76 5.01
CA GLU A 146 -4.22 -11.51 5.72
C GLU A 146 -4.42 -10.36 6.72
N LEU A 147 -4.13 -10.62 7.99
CA LEU A 147 -4.15 -9.60 9.03
C LEU A 147 -2.72 -9.11 9.28
N ARG A 148 -2.50 -7.80 9.16
CA ARG A 148 -1.20 -7.15 9.37
C ARG A 148 -1.26 -6.18 10.53
N LEU A 149 -0.39 -6.41 11.52
CA LEU A 149 -0.20 -5.48 12.62
C LEU A 149 0.52 -4.21 12.14
N MET A 150 -0.10 -3.06 12.37
CA MET A 150 0.53 -1.75 12.21
C MET A 150 1.10 -1.28 13.54
N THR A 151 2.39 -0.96 13.55
CA THR A 151 3.06 -0.42 14.74
C THR A 151 2.55 1.00 15.05
N PRO A 152 2.46 1.43 16.32
CA PRO A 152 1.88 2.73 16.69
C PRO A 152 2.52 3.94 15.98
N LYS A 153 3.83 3.90 15.73
CA LYS A 153 4.54 4.92 14.93
C LYS A 153 4.02 5.05 13.50
N LYS A 154 3.61 3.93 12.88
CA LYS A 154 3.03 3.91 11.52
C LYS A 154 1.58 4.40 11.53
N ALA A 155 0.84 4.16 12.61
CA ALA A 155 -0.52 4.68 12.77
C ALA A 155 -0.55 6.22 12.87
N LEU A 156 0.36 6.81 13.66
CA LEU A 156 0.48 8.28 13.78
C LEU A 156 0.80 8.95 12.44
N ALA A 157 1.70 8.37 11.64
CA ALA A 157 2.08 8.94 10.34
C ALA A 157 0.91 9.01 9.33
N GLN A 158 -0.13 8.17 9.50
CA GLN A 158 -1.30 8.15 8.63
C GLN A 158 -2.43 9.06 9.15
N THR A 159 -2.61 9.16 10.48
CA THR A 159 -3.61 10.06 11.09
C THR A 159 -3.21 11.54 10.98
N PHE A 160 -1.92 11.85 11.09
CA PHE A 160 -1.41 13.21 10.93
C PHE A 160 -0.80 13.36 9.54
N GLY A 161 -1.64 13.76 8.58
CA GLY A 161 -1.19 14.23 7.27
C GLY A 161 -0.36 15.51 7.38
N CYS A 162 0.90 15.38 7.78
CA CYS A 162 1.92 16.38 7.51
C CYS A 162 3.23 15.64 7.25
N GLY A 163 3.57 15.48 5.97
CA GLY A 163 4.82 14.88 5.49
C GLY A 163 6.06 15.74 5.70
N CYS A 164 6.01 16.75 6.57
CA CYS A 164 7.19 17.50 6.97
C CYS A 164 7.82 16.85 8.20
N SER A 165 8.81 16.00 7.96
CA SER A 165 9.90 15.77 8.90
C SER A 165 10.66 17.08 9.11
N GLY A 166 10.09 17.99 9.91
CA GLY A 166 10.70 19.28 10.24
C GLY A 166 9.88 20.26 11.09
N CYS A 167 8.56 20.10 11.27
CA CYS A 167 7.75 21.21 11.83
C CYS A 167 7.36 21.13 13.32
N CYS A 168 7.78 20.10 14.07
CA CYS A 168 7.55 20.05 15.51
C CYS A 168 8.85 20.24 16.29
N GLY A 169 9.36 21.47 16.23
CA GLY A 169 10.51 21.93 17.00
C GLY A 169 10.55 23.45 17.03
N ASN A 170 10.08 24.01 18.14
CA ASN A 170 10.18 25.40 18.58
C ASN A 170 9.23 26.44 17.96
N GLY A 171 8.52 27.09 18.88
CA GLY A 171 7.55 28.13 18.57
C GLY A 171 8.17 29.36 17.92
N SER A 172 7.43 29.91 16.96
CA SER A 172 7.31 31.36 16.78
C SER A 172 6.09 31.63 15.89
N LYS A 173 5.37 32.70 16.24
CA LYS A 173 4.21 33.22 15.52
C LYS A 173 4.62 33.62 14.10
N GLY A 174 3.82 33.29 13.10
CA GLY A 174 4.00 33.81 11.74
C GLY A 174 2.93 33.30 10.78
N ALA A 175 2.25 34.23 10.14
CA ALA A 175 1.10 34.02 9.26
C ALA A 175 1.46 33.24 7.97
N GLY A 176 0.46 32.58 7.37
CA GLY A 176 0.60 32.01 6.03
C GLY A 176 -0.44 30.94 5.71
N ASN A 177 -1.59 31.37 5.20
CA ASN A 177 -2.63 30.52 4.62
C ASN A 177 -2.02 29.61 3.53
N SER A 178 -2.09 28.29 3.69
CA SER A 178 -1.71 27.32 2.63
C SER A 178 -2.62 26.10 2.74
N ILE A 179 -3.64 26.06 1.90
CA ILE A 179 -4.51 24.91 1.69
C ILE A 179 -3.67 23.82 1.02
N CYS A 180 -3.37 22.74 1.73
CA CYS A 180 -2.83 21.53 1.12
C CYS A 180 -3.96 20.77 0.42
N SER A 181 -4.11 20.97 -0.89
CA SER A 181 -4.96 20.14 -1.74
C SER A 181 -4.23 18.85 -2.13
N PRO A 182 -4.92 17.68 -2.18
CA PRO A 182 -4.25 16.37 -2.32
C PRO A 182 -3.99 15.93 -3.77
N PHE A 183 -4.15 16.80 -4.76
CA PHE A 183 -3.94 16.44 -6.17
C PHE A 183 -3.31 17.58 -6.95
N SER A 184 -2.03 17.43 -7.27
CA SER A 184 -1.38 17.81 -8.53
C SER A 184 0.00 17.15 -8.57
#